data_AF-C8VNK4-F1
#
_entry.id   AF-C8VNK4-F1
#
_cell.length_a   1.000
_cell.length_b   1.000
_cell.length_c   1.000
_cell.angle_alpha   90.00
_cell.angle_beta   90.00
_cell.angle_gamma   90.00
#
_symmetry.space_group_name_H-M   'P 1'
#
loop_
_entity.id
_entity.type
_entity.pdbx_description
1 polymer ?
#
loop_
_entity_poly.entity_id
_entity_poly.type
_entity_poly.pdbx_seq_one_letter_code
_entity_poly.pdbx_strand_id
1 'polypeptide(L)'
;MSSTSIPPESDSQLQPHNGAGKKESVSPLQSHLNYLQIPTTPLPTVVQALHWLLLNPDFHLTPSITPTGKRLITLTITASADTTPSLTGTADLNTLGRIHLTSATRCRDEHASFKTRLLHVSLDEPIEKLYDASEKILSDGLSNGTVRYPPLSEDEMDECPCCRGDPDAVILFGFHHGNALYFEEDEYKAIWGDEEYHGLLSGSDGTWLMARKEMVERMVEAEEGENKGVSKL
;
A
#
# COMPACT_ATOMS: atom_id res chain seq x y z
N MET A 1 75.17 -27.65 35.39
CA MET A 1 74.08 -28.61 35.67
C MET A 1 72.99 -27.80 36.35
N SER A 2 71.83 -27.52 35.79
CA SER A 2 70.99 -28.33 34.91
C SER A 2 70.26 -27.46 33.88
N SER A 3 70.01 -28.04 32.71
CA SER A 3 69.23 -27.49 31.60
C SER A 3 67.75 -27.40 31.96
N THR A 4 67.05 -26.38 31.44
CA THR A 4 65.60 -26.45 31.24
C THR A 4 65.23 -25.70 29.97
N SER A 5 64.53 -26.42 29.10
CA SER A 5 64.22 -26.11 27.71
C SER A 5 63.05 -25.13 27.57
N ILE A 6 63.08 -24.37 26.48
CA ILE A 6 62.02 -23.47 25.99
C ILE A 6 60.87 -24.31 25.40
N PRO A 7 59.60 -24.01 25.70
CA PRO A 7 58.46 -24.40 24.86
C PRO A 7 58.04 -23.27 23.89
N PRO A 8 57.49 -23.61 22.71
CA PRO A 8 57.25 -22.69 21.61
C PRO A 8 55.95 -21.88 21.72
N GLU A 9 55.94 -20.77 20.97
CA GLU A 9 54.84 -19.83 20.75
C GLU A 9 53.51 -20.52 20.44
N SER A 10 52.45 -20.11 21.14
CA SER A 10 51.06 -20.38 20.74
C SER A 10 50.42 -19.09 20.25
N ASP A 11 50.11 -19.04 18.96
CA ASP A 11 49.33 -18.00 18.28
C ASP A 11 48.07 -17.63 19.08
N SER A 12 48.02 -16.39 19.55
CA SER A 12 46.79 -15.79 20.05
C SER A 12 45.93 -15.42 18.83
N GLN A 13 45.12 -16.36 18.39
CA GLN A 13 44.11 -16.12 17.37
C GLN A 13 43.08 -15.11 17.90
N LEU A 14 43.08 -13.94 17.26
CA LEU A 14 41.99 -12.97 17.25
C LEU A 14 40.64 -13.70 17.14
N GLN A 15 39.79 -13.58 18.15
CA GLN A 15 38.37 -13.93 18.01
C GLN A 15 37.73 -12.97 17.01
N PRO A 16 37.15 -13.45 15.89
CA PRO A 16 36.30 -12.60 15.10
C PRO A 16 35.00 -12.35 15.86
N HIS A 17 34.74 -11.08 16.16
CA HIS A 17 33.42 -10.58 16.49
C HIS A 17 32.46 -10.97 15.36
N ASN A 18 31.72 -12.07 15.54
CA ASN A 18 30.58 -12.41 14.70
C ASN A 18 29.40 -11.51 15.09
N GLY A 19 29.52 -10.23 14.79
CA GLY A 19 28.39 -9.32 14.61
C GLY A 19 27.72 -9.62 13.26
N ALA A 20 27.24 -10.85 13.08
CA ALA A 20 26.35 -11.17 11.97
C ALA A 20 24.99 -10.56 12.30
N GLY A 21 24.76 -9.33 11.86
CA GLY A 21 23.42 -8.79 11.77
C GLY A 21 22.57 -9.80 11.01
N LYS A 22 21.60 -10.41 11.69
CA LYS A 22 20.56 -11.20 11.03
C LYS A 22 19.94 -10.28 9.98
N LYS A 23 20.19 -10.55 8.69
CA LYS A 23 19.31 -10.05 7.64
C LYS A 23 17.95 -10.65 7.96
N GLU A 24 17.04 -9.85 8.50
CA GLU A 24 15.66 -10.29 8.68
C GLU A 24 15.15 -10.72 7.30
N SER A 25 14.75 -11.99 7.20
CA SER A 25 14.12 -12.51 5.99
C SER A 25 12.80 -11.78 5.81
N VAL A 26 12.65 -11.08 4.68
CA VAL A 26 11.41 -10.41 4.30
C VAL A 26 10.28 -11.44 4.27
N SER A 27 9.16 -11.14 4.92
CA SER A 27 8.01 -12.06 4.94
C SER A 27 7.45 -12.27 3.53
N PRO A 28 6.76 -13.39 3.27
CA PRO A 28 6.03 -13.58 2.02
C PRO A 28 5.07 -12.43 1.71
N LEU A 29 4.32 -11.94 2.71
CA LEU A 29 3.44 -10.79 2.56
C LEU A 29 4.20 -9.54 2.10
N GLN A 30 5.28 -9.18 2.80
CA GLN A 30 6.07 -8.00 2.45
C GLN A 30 6.71 -8.15 1.06
N SER A 31 7.16 -9.36 0.70
CA SER A 31 7.73 -9.63 -0.62
C SER A 31 6.69 -9.43 -1.73
N HIS A 32 5.45 -9.82 -1.49
CA HIS A 32 4.35 -9.58 -2.41
C HIS A 32 4.00 -8.10 -2.54
N LEU A 33 3.93 -7.37 -1.42
CA LEU A 33 3.71 -5.91 -1.47
C LEU A 33 4.84 -5.20 -2.24
N ASN A 34 6.10 -5.59 -2.02
CA ASN A 34 7.24 -5.05 -2.76
C ASN A 34 7.13 -5.32 -4.26
N TYR A 35 6.61 -6.48 -4.67
CA TYR A 35 6.35 -6.78 -6.09
C TYR A 35 5.26 -5.88 -6.67
N LEU A 36 4.17 -5.64 -5.93
CA LEU A 36 3.08 -4.75 -6.38
C LEU A 36 3.50 -3.29 -6.52
N GLN A 37 4.54 -2.85 -5.80
CA GLN A 37 5.11 -1.50 -5.91
C GLN A 37 5.98 -1.28 -7.16
N ILE A 38 6.38 -2.34 -7.86
CA ILE A 38 7.21 -2.19 -9.05
C ILE A 38 6.39 -1.42 -10.12
N PRO A 39 6.87 -0.28 -10.64
CA PRO A 39 6.09 0.56 -11.56
C PRO A 39 5.63 -0.14 -12.83
N THR A 40 6.37 -1.16 -13.29
CA THR A 40 6.04 -1.95 -14.48
C THR A 40 5.02 -3.06 -14.22
N THR A 41 4.60 -3.29 -12.97
CA THR A 41 3.54 -4.25 -12.66
C THR A 41 2.21 -3.72 -13.20
N PRO A 42 1.47 -4.48 -14.04
CA PRO A 42 0.23 -4.00 -14.66
C PRO A 42 -0.80 -3.52 -13.62
N LEU A 43 -1.35 -2.33 -13.83
CA LEU A 43 -2.29 -1.72 -12.88
C LEU A 43 -3.50 -2.60 -12.56
N PRO A 44 -4.17 -3.28 -13.52
CA PRO A 44 -5.26 -4.20 -13.20
C PRO A 44 -4.84 -5.33 -12.26
N THR A 45 -3.61 -5.84 -12.41
CA THR A 45 -3.05 -6.86 -11.51
C THR A 45 -2.86 -6.31 -10.10
N VAL A 46 -2.37 -5.07 -9.96
CA VAL A 46 -2.20 -4.40 -8.67
C VAL A 46 -3.55 -4.21 -7.97
N VAL A 47 -4.51 -3.61 -8.67
CA VAL A 47 -5.87 -3.35 -8.13
C VAL A 47 -6.56 -4.66 -7.72
N GLN A 48 -6.46 -5.70 -8.55
CA GLN A 48 -7.04 -7.00 -8.24
C GLN A 48 -6.38 -7.66 -7.02
N ALA A 49 -5.06 -7.53 -6.86
CA ALA A 49 -4.34 -8.05 -5.71
C ALA A 49 -4.73 -7.31 -4.41
N LEU A 50 -4.86 -5.98 -4.46
CA LEU A 50 -5.36 -5.19 -3.33
C LEU A 50 -6.79 -5.61 -2.95
N HIS A 51 -7.67 -5.75 -3.94
CA HIS A 51 -9.04 -6.20 -3.73
C HIS A 51 -9.10 -7.60 -3.11
N TRP A 52 -8.25 -8.51 -3.56
CA TRP A 52 -8.16 -9.83 -2.95
C TRP A 52 -7.61 -9.77 -1.52
N LEU A 53 -6.64 -8.91 -1.23
CA LEU A 53 -6.06 -8.79 0.11
C LEU A 53 -7.02 -8.14 1.13
N LEU A 54 -7.79 -7.14 0.71
CA LEU A 54 -8.61 -6.30 1.60
C LEU A 54 -10.08 -6.77 1.71
N LEU A 55 -10.61 -7.43 0.68
CA LEU A 55 -12.03 -7.76 0.59
C LEU A 55 -12.33 -9.26 0.53
N ASN A 56 -11.30 -10.13 0.48
CA ASN A 56 -11.53 -11.57 0.55
C ASN A 56 -11.97 -11.96 1.99
N PRO A 57 -13.12 -12.63 2.16
CA PRO A 57 -13.64 -13.00 3.48
C PRO A 57 -12.73 -13.98 4.25
N ASP A 58 -11.91 -14.75 3.55
CA ASP A 58 -10.98 -15.71 4.18
C ASP A 58 -9.67 -15.05 4.65
N PHE A 59 -9.51 -13.75 4.38
CA PHE A 59 -8.28 -12.99 4.59
C PHE A 59 -8.51 -11.96 5.69
N HIS A 60 -7.66 -11.98 6.70
CA HIS A 60 -7.74 -11.05 7.82
C HIS A 60 -6.40 -10.36 8.03
N LEU A 61 -6.35 -9.06 7.74
CA LEU A 61 -5.24 -8.19 8.08
C LEU A 61 -5.42 -7.65 9.51
N THR A 62 -4.49 -8.00 10.39
CA THR A 62 -4.47 -7.50 11.76
C THR A 62 -3.38 -6.44 11.91
N PRO A 63 -3.72 -5.17 12.22
CA PRO A 63 -2.73 -4.14 12.43
C PRO A 63 -1.99 -4.30 13.77
N SER A 64 -0.76 -3.81 13.82
CA SER A 64 0.06 -3.71 15.05
C SER A 64 1.03 -2.53 14.94
N ILE A 65 1.54 -2.06 16.07
CA ILE A 65 2.44 -0.91 16.15
C ILE A 65 3.75 -1.32 16.83
N THR A 66 4.89 -0.95 16.25
CA THR A 66 6.19 -1.15 16.90
C THR A 66 6.39 -0.14 18.04
N PRO A 67 7.34 -0.37 18.98
CA PRO A 67 7.67 0.62 20.00
C PRO A 67 8.10 1.99 19.47
N THR A 68 8.52 2.06 18.19
CA THR A 68 8.91 3.30 17.50
C THR A 68 7.78 3.94 16.69
N GLY A 69 6.56 3.41 16.77
CA GLY A 69 5.39 3.96 16.08
C GLY A 69 5.22 3.47 14.63
N LYS A 70 6.00 2.48 14.18
CA LYS A 70 5.84 1.92 12.83
C LYS A 70 4.58 1.07 12.74
N ARG A 71 3.75 1.31 11.73
CA ARG A 71 2.54 0.55 11.44
C ARG A 71 2.85 -0.73 10.68
N LEU A 72 2.40 -1.87 11.21
CA LEU A 72 2.56 -3.18 10.62
C LEU A 72 1.20 -3.85 10.44
N ILE A 73 1.12 -4.81 9.52
CA ILE A 73 -0.01 -5.71 9.32
C ILE A 73 0.44 -7.16 9.31
N THR A 74 -0.36 -8.05 9.86
CA THR A 74 -0.18 -9.50 9.72
C THR A 74 -1.36 -10.10 8.99
N LEU A 75 -1.10 -10.85 7.92
CA LEU A 75 -2.13 -11.58 7.21
C LEU A 75 -2.34 -12.97 7.83
N THR A 76 -3.58 -13.23 8.23
CA THR A 76 -4.08 -14.56 8.64
C THR A 76 -5.08 -15.05 7.60
N ILE A 77 -4.96 -16.33 7.19
CA ILE A 77 -5.86 -16.97 6.21
C ILE A 77 -6.68 -18.04 6.96
N THR A 78 -8.01 -17.95 6.89
CA THR A 78 -8.93 -18.84 7.62
C THR A 78 -9.46 -20.00 6.77
N ALA A 79 -9.25 -19.97 5.46
CA ALA A 79 -9.58 -21.07 4.57
C ALA A 79 -8.73 -22.31 4.87
N SER A 80 -9.39 -23.44 5.12
CA SER A 80 -8.76 -24.75 5.16
C SER A 80 -8.52 -25.24 3.73
N ALA A 81 -7.25 -25.35 3.31
CA ALA A 81 -6.68 -26.49 2.57
C ALA A 81 -5.48 -26.12 1.66
N ASP A 82 -4.30 -26.66 1.99
CA ASP A 82 -3.30 -27.31 1.13
C ASP A 82 -2.81 -26.71 -0.22
N THR A 83 -3.27 -25.55 -0.69
CA THR A 83 -2.86 -25.04 -2.02
C THR A 83 -2.59 -23.53 -2.13
N THR A 84 -2.66 -22.77 -1.04
CA THR A 84 -2.26 -21.35 -1.09
C THR A 84 -0.77 -21.22 -0.76
N PRO A 85 0.10 -20.73 -1.67
CA PRO A 85 1.44 -20.32 -1.28
C PRO A 85 1.28 -19.29 -0.16
N SER A 86 1.87 -19.57 1.00
CA SER A 86 1.54 -18.84 2.22
C SER A 86 1.98 -17.38 2.11
N LEU A 87 1.09 -16.50 1.67
CA LEU A 87 1.27 -15.04 1.71
C LEU A 87 1.25 -14.49 3.15
N THR A 88 1.45 -15.35 4.14
CA THR A 88 1.32 -15.02 5.55
C THR A 88 2.57 -14.29 6.06
N GLY A 89 2.45 -13.75 7.27
CA GLY A 89 3.52 -13.03 7.94
C GLY A 89 3.25 -11.53 8.03
N THR A 90 4.21 -10.83 8.64
CA THR A 90 4.10 -9.40 8.95
C THR A 90 4.68 -8.55 7.84
N ALA A 91 3.99 -7.48 7.47
CA ALA A 91 4.43 -6.48 6.50
C ALA A 91 4.17 -5.06 7.02
N ASP A 92 4.75 -4.08 6.36
CA ASP A 92 4.60 -2.66 6.62
C ASP A 92 3.28 -2.15 6.04
N LEU A 93 2.42 -1.58 6.90
CA LEU A 93 1.12 -1.05 6.49
C LEU A 93 1.28 0.15 5.53
N ASN A 94 2.32 0.96 5.71
CA ASN A 94 2.56 2.11 4.84
C ASN A 94 3.05 1.65 3.46
N THR A 95 3.66 0.46 3.32
CA THR A 95 3.88 -0.15 1.99
C THR A 95 2.54 -0.43 1.28
N LEU A 96 1.57 -1.03 1.97
CA LEU A 96 0.23 -1.29 1.44
C LEU A 96 -0.50 0.01 1.08
N GLY A 97 -0.49 0.99 1.99
CA GLY A 97 -1.11 2.29 1.75
C GLY A 97 -0.51 3.01 0.54
N ARG A 98 0.83 2.98 0.39
CA ARG A 98 1.49 3.56 -0.78
C ARG A 98 1.07 2.88 -2.09
N ILE A 99 0.91 1.56 -2.13
CA ILE A 99 0.39 0.84 -3.30
C ILE A 99 -1.04 1.31 -3.63
N HIS A 100 -1.91 1.42 -2.62
CA HIS A 100 -3.28 1.91 -2.81
C HIS A 100 -3.29 3.36 -3.36
N LEU A 101 -2.54 4.28 -2.75
CA LEU A 101 -2.48 5.68 -3.20
C LEU A 101 -1.92 5.82 -4.61
N THR A 102 -0.77 5.18 -4.87
CA THR A 102 -0.13 5.24 -6.19
C THR A 102 -0.96 4.56 -7.28
N SER A 103 -1.69 3.49 -6.99
CA SER A 103 -2.59 2.87 -7.97
C SER A 103 -3.77 3.77 -8.33
N ALA A 104 -4.23 4.65 -7.43
CA ALA A 104 -5.23 5.68 -7.76
C ALA A 104 -4.66 6.68 -8.77
N THR A 105 -3.45 7.18 -8.52
CA THR A 105 -2.72 8.08 -9.43
C THR A 105 -2.50 7.42 -10.79
N ARG A 106 -2.06 6.17 -10.80
CA ARG A 106 -1.86 5.38 -12.04
C ARG A 106 -3.16 5.14 -12.80
N CYS A 107 -4.31 5.06 -12.14
CA CYS A 107 -5.59 4.97 -12.85
C CYS A 107 -5.79 6.13 -13.81
N ARG A 108 -5.41 7.34 -13.40
CA ARG A 108 -5.45 8.54 -14.22
C ARG A 108 -4.33 8.53 -15.26
N ASP A 109 -3.08 8.37 -14.82
CA ASP A 109 -1.90 8.53 -15.69
C ASP A 109 -1.79 7.44 -16.78
N GLU A 110 -2.36 6.25 -16.54
CA GLU A 110 -2.39 5.15 -17.51
C GLU A 110 -3.73 5.06 -18.28
N HIS A 111 -4.63 6.04 -18.13
CA HIS A 111 -5.99 6.03 -18.68
C HIS A 111 -6.71 4.70 -18.44
N ALA A 112 -6.72 4.24 -17.18
CA ALA A 112 -7.25 2.93 -16.82
C ALA A 112 -8.74 2.79 -17.17
N SER A 113 -9.14 1.56 -17.49
CA SER A 113 -10.55 1.25 -17.77
C SER A 113 -11.49 1.65 -16.62
N PHE A 114 -12.74 1.98 -16.95
CA PHE A 114 -13.77 2.31 -15.95
C PHE A 114 -13.91 1.19 -14.90
N LYS A 115 -13.83 -0.08 -15.32
CA LYS A 115 -13.87 -1.23 -14.41
C LYS A 115 -12.72 -1.24 -13.40
N THR A 116 -11.49 -0.97 -13.85
CA THR A 116 -10.32 -0.89 -12.97
C THR A 116 -10.47 0.25 -11.97
N ARG A 117 -10.96 1.42 -12.42
CA ARG A 117 -11.20 2.58 -11.55
C ARG A 117 -12.23 2.28 -10.47
N LEU A 118 -13.36 1.67 -10.82
CA LEU A 118 -14.40 1.28 -9.84
C LEU A 118 -13.90 0.23 -8.84
N LEU A 119 -13.12 -0.75 -9.31
CA LEU A 119 -12.50 -1.75 -8.43
C LEU A 119 -11.50 -1.12 -7.46
N HIS A 120 -10.84 -0.03 -7.85
CA HIS A 120 -9.95 0.70 -6.94
C HIS A 120 -10.74 1.48 -5.89
N VAL A 121 -11.77 2.23 -6.30
CA VAL A 121 -12.64 3.01 -5.40
C VAL A 121 -13.32 2.13 -4.35
N SER A 122 -13.65 0.87 -4.65
CA SER A 122 -14.22 -0.04 -3.65
C SER A 122 -13.25 -0.38 -2.49
N LEU A 123 -11.97 0.00 -2.59
CA LEU A 123 -10.95 -0.20 -1.57
C LEU A 123 -10.84 0.97 -0.59
N ASP A 124 -11.44 2.13 -0.88
CA ASP A 124 -11.30 3.36 -0.09
C ASP A 124 -11.76 3.17 1.37
N GLU A 125 -12.91 2.54 1.58
CA GLU A 125 -13.43 2.27 2.92
C GLU A 125 -12.66 1.13 3.63
N PRO A 126 -12.37 -0.04 2.98
CA PRO A 126 -11.54 -1.08 3.60
C PRO A 126 -10.15 -0.61 4.05
N ILE A 127 -9.47 0.21 3.24
CA ILE A 127 -8.13 0.69 3.60
C ILE A 127 -8.22 1.69 4.76
N GLU A 128 -9.20 2.60 4.75
CA GLU A 128 -9.43 3.55 5.84
C GLU A 128 -9.70 2.84 7.17
N LYS A 129 -10.61 1.85 7.17
CA LYS A 129 -10.89 1.03 8.38
C LYS A 129 -9.64 0.35 8.94
N LEU A 130 -8.72 -0.09 8.08
CA LEU A 130 -7.47 -0.70 8.50
C LEU A 130 -6.53 0.32 9.15
N TYR A 131 -6.47 1.54 8.60
CA TYR A 131 -5.70 2.64 9.18
C TYR A 131 -6.31 3.16 10.48
N ASP A 132 -7.64 3.26 10.57
CA ASP A 132 -8.36 3.61 11.81
C ASP A 132 -8.07 2.62 12.94
N ALA A 133 -8.14 1.32 12.63
CA ALA A 133 -7.81 0.28 13.59
C ALA A 133 -6.34 0.39 14.05
N SER A 134 -5.43 0.69 13.12
CA SER A 134 -4.03 0.93 13.44
C SER A 134 -3.82 2.21 14.27
N GLU A 135 -4.57 3.28 14.00
CA GLU A 135 -4.48 4.56 14.72
C GLU A 135 -4.93 4.41 16.17
N LYS A 136 -5.99 3.63 16.41
CA LYS A 136 -6.42 3.32 17.76
C LYS A 136 -5.31 2.64 18.58
N ILE A 137 -4.63 1.63 18.02
CA ILE A 137 -3.52 0.93 18.68
C ILE A 137 -2.36 1.90 18.96
N LEU A 138 -2.06 2.79 18.02
CA LEU A 138 -1.01 3.78 18.15
C LEU A 138 -1.33 4.78 19.27
N SER A 139 -2.54 5.33 19.29
CA SER A 139 -3.01 6.26 20.33
C SER A 139 -2.97 5.64 21.72
N ASP A 140 -3.42 4.38 21.85
CA ASP A 140 -3.32 3.62 23.10
C ASP A 140 -1.85 3.46 23.52
N GLY A 141 -0.97 3.10 22.59
CA GLY A 141 0.46 2.92 22.83
C GLY A 141 1.20 4.21 23.22
N LEU A 142 0.82 5.35 22.65
CA LEU A 142 1.35 6.66 23.01
C LEU A 142 0.87 7.07 24.41
N SER A 143 -0.42 6.87 24.71
CA SER A 143 -1.01 7.25 25.99
C SER A 143 -0.45 6.46 27.17
N ASN A 144 -0.13 5.17 26.96
CA ASN A 144 0.45 4.30 27.99
C ASN A 144 1.99 4.27 27.98
N GLY A 145 2.63 4.98 27.04
CA GLY A 145 4.07 5.14 26.94
C GLY A 145 4.84 3.94 26.37
N THR A 146 4.16 2.94 25.83
CA THR A 146 4.78 1.78 25.14
C THR A 146 5.28 2.12 23.74
N VAL A 147 4.75 3.19 23.14
CA VAL A 147 5.18 3.75 21.87
C VAL A 147 5.85 5.10 22.10
N ARG A 148 7.01 5.30 21.48
CA ARG A 148 7.73 6.57 21.45
C ARG A 148 8.30 6.78 20.06
N TYR A 149 7.89 7.87 19.42
CA TYR A 149 8.45 8.20 18.12
C TYR A 149 9.95 8.49 18.22
N PRO A 150 10.74 8.07 17.21
CA PRO A 150 12.06 8.65 17.03
C PRO A 150 11.92 10.16 16.76
N PRO A 151 12.96 10.96 17.03
CA PRO A 151 13.00 12.33 16.55
C PRO A 151 12.79 12.37 15.03
N LEU A 152 12.03 13.35 14.55
CA LEU A 152 11.89 13.59 13.13
C LEU A 152 13.25 13.98 12.54
N SER A 153 13.51 13.53 11.32
CA SER A 153 14.60 14.06 10.50
C SER A 153 14.31 15.50 10.06
N GLU A 154 15.34 16.24 9.63
CA GLU A 154 15.18 17.62 9.13
C GLU A 154 14.20 17.67 7.95
N ASP A 155 14.34 16.75 6.99
CA ASP A 155 13.42 16.62 5.86
C ASP A 155 11.96 16.37 6.32
N GLU A 156 11.79 15.64 7.43
CA GLU A 156 10.47 15.38 7.98
C GLU A 156 9.86 16.57 8.75
N MET A 157 10.65 17.61 9.02
CA MET A 157 10.18 18.82 9.69
C MET A 157 9.72 19.90 8.70
N ASP A 158 10.22 19.86 7.46
CA ASP A 158 9.99 20.93 6.48
C ASP A 158 8.63 20.85 5.78
N GLU A 159 7.98 19.69 5.78
CA GLU A 159 6.71 19.46 5.07
C GLU A 159 5.72 18.63 5.91
N CYS A 160 4.42 18.98 5.87
CA CYS A 160 3.41 18.19 6.57
C CYS A 160 3.37 16.76 6.01
N PRO A 161 3.12 15.73 6.84
CA PRO A 161 2.99 14.34 6.39
C PRO A 161 1.99 14.16 5.23
N CYS A 162 0.92 14.97 5.22
CA CYS A 162 -0.05 15.04 4.13
C CYS A 162 0.56 15.40 2.77
N CYS A 163 1.37 16.46 2.72
CA CYS A 163 1.96 16.96 1.48
C CYS A 163 3.13 16.08 1.02
N ARG A 164 3.87 15.44 1.94
CA ARG A 164 4.84 14.39 1.62
C ARG A 164 4.21 13.13 1.02
N GLY A 165 2.90 12.96 1.16
CA GLY A 165 2.20 11.76 0.73
C GLY A 165 2.41 10.57 1.67
N ASP A 166 2.60 10.83 2.97
CA ASP A 166 2.69 9.77 3.97
C ASP A 166 1.35 9.02 4.04
N PRO A 167 1.32 7.69 3.82
CA PRO A 167 0.06 6.97 3.67
C PRO A 167 -0.90 7.09 4.85
N ASP A 168 -0.37 7.08 6.07
CA ASP A 168 -1.21 7.23 7.26
C ASP A 168 -1.85 8.60 7.36
N ALA A 169 -1.14 9.67 7.03
CA ALA A 169 -1.74 10.99 6.96
C ALA A 169 -2.77 11.09 5.84
N VAL A 170 -2.41 10.74 4.60
CA VAL A 170 -3.31 10.88 3.45
C VAL A 170 -4.60 10.07 3.63
N ILE A 171 -4.49 8.83 4.13
CA ILE A 171 -5.64 7.93 4.31
C ILE A 171 -6.50 8.34 5.50
N LEU A 172 -5.91 8.65 6.66
CA LEU A 172 -6.68 9.04 7.86
C LEU A 172 -7.37 10.41 7.71
N PHE A 173 -6.84 11.30 6.87
CA PHE A 173 -7.49 12.57 6.53
C PHE A 173 -8.51 12.45 5.38
N GLY A 174 -8.68 11.26 4.77
CA GLY A 174 -9.63 11.01 3.70
C GLY A 174 -9.26 11.62 2.35
N PHE A 175 -8.00 12.05 2.17
CA PHE A 175 -7.54 12.66 0.91
C PHE A 175 -7.37 11.66 -0.24
N HIS A 176 -7.54 10.36 0.02
CA HIS A 176 -7.51 9.31 -1.00
C HIS A 176 -8.84 9.08 -1.71
N HIS A 177 -9.97 9.48 -1.09
CA HIS A 177 -11.32 9.10 -1.55
C HIS A 177 -11.57 9.50 -2.99
N GLY A 178 -11.95 8.51 -3.81
CA GLY A 178 -12.33 8.73 -5.20
C GLY A 178 -11.17 9.14 -6.13
N ASN A 179 -9.92 9.11 -5.69
CA ASN A 179 -8.79 9.59 -6.50
C ASN A 179 -8.62 8.84 -7.83
N ALA A 180 -9.08 7.59 -7.93
CA ALA A 180 -9.10 6.84 -9.19
C ALA A 180 -10.15 7.34 -10.20
N LEU A 181 -11.06 8.24 -9.79
CA LEU A 181 -12.11 8.83 -10.62
C LEU A 181 -11.72 10.19 -11.22
N TYR A 182 -10.47 10.62 -11.07
CA TYR A 182 -9.95 11.77 -11.81
C TYR A 182 -9.62 11.38 -13.25
N PHE A 183 -10.11 12.20 -14.18
CA PHE A 183 -9.83 12.13 -15.60
C PHE A 183 -9.18 13.45 -16.03
N GLU A 184 -8.36 13.41 -17.08
CA GLU A 184 -7.92 14.66 -17.74
C GLU A 184 -9.15 15.43 -18.24
N GLU A 185 -9.09 16.76 -18.21
CA GLU A 185 -10.24 17.60 -18.59
C GLU A 185 -10.79 17.27 -19.99
N ASP A 186 -9.91 17.04 -20.97
CA ASP A 186 -10.30 16.69 -22.33
C ASP A 186 -10.90 15.28 -22.41
N GLU A 187 -10.34 14.31 -21.68
CA GLU A 187 -10.89 12.95 -21.57
C GLU A 187 -12.29 12.97 -20.95
N TYR A 188 -12.45 13.71 -19.84
CA TYR A 188 -13.73 13.87 -19.15
C TYR A 188 -14.80 14.44 -20.09
N LYS A 189 -14.48 15.54 -20.79
CA LYS A 189 -15.40 16.19 -21.73
C LYS A 189 -15.72 15.31 -22.93
N ALA A 190 -14.78 14.49 -23.40
CA ALA A 190 -15.03 13.55 -24.48
C ALA A 190 -16.03 12.45 -24.07
N ILE A 191 -16.02 12.02 -22.80
CA ILE A 191 -16.90 10.96 -22.30
C ILE A 191 -18.27 11.50 -21.89
N TRP A 192 -18.31 12.60 -21.12
CA TRP A 192 -19.53 13.10 -20.47
C TRP A 192 -19.97 14.50 -20.88
N GLY A 193 -19.22 15.18 -21.76
CA GLY A 193 -19.54 16.53 -22.21
C GLY A 193 -19.53 17.54 -21.05
N ASP A 194 -20.67 18.22 -20.86
CA ASP A 194 -20.86 19.26 -19.84
C ASP A 194 -21.51 18.74 -18.54
N GLU A 195 -21.57 17.41 -18.33
CA GLU A 195 -22.06 16.86 -17.06
C GLU A 195 -21.20 17.33 -15.87
N GLU A 196 -21.83 17.58 -14.72
CA GLU A 196 -21.15 18.19 -13.55
C GLU A 196 -20.18 17.23 -12.86
N TYR A 197 -18.91 17.64 -12.77
CA TYR A 197 -17.88 16.92 -12.04
C TYR A 197 -18.03 17.07 -10.51
N HIS A 198 -17.53 16.09 -9.76
CA HIS A 198 -17.61 16.07 -8.30
C HIS A 198 -16.47 16.84 -7.62
N GLY A 199 -15.30 16.86 -8.26
CA GLY A 199 -14.07 17.44 -7.71
C GLY A 199 -13.11 17.92 -8.80
N LEU A 200 -12.19 18.79 -8.42
CA LEU A 200 -11.22 19.43 -9.29
C LEU A 200 -9.83 19.30 -8.67
N LEU A 201 -8.87 18.83 -9.45
CA LEU A 201 -7.45 18.97 -9.15
C LEU A 201 -6.78 19.81 -10.23
N SER A 202 -5.91 20.71 -9.82
CA SER A 202 -5.09 21.51 -10.73
C SER A 202 -3.63 21.45 -10.29
N GLY A 203 -2.75 21.21 -11.25
CA GLY A 203 -1.30 21.16 -11.05
C GLY A 203 -0.58 21.87 -12.18
N SER A 204 0.75 21.87 -12.14
CA SER A 204 1.57 22.37 -13.25
C SER A 204 1.29 21.65 -14.58
N ASP A 205 0.88 20.39 -14.47
CA ASP A 205 0.80 19.46 -15.60
C ASP A 205 -0.62 19.35 -16.18
N GLY A 206 -1.60 20.04 -15.58
CA GLY A 206 -2.96 20.09 -16.11
C GLY A 206 -4.06 20.28 -15.06
N THR A 207 -5.29 20.11 -15.54
CA THR A 207 -6.51 20.09 -14.75
C THR A 207 -7.17 18.73 -14.90
N TRP A 208 -7.60 18.16 -13.77
CA TRP A 208 -8.30 16.89 -13.72
C TRP A 208 -9.66 17.05 -13.06
N LEU A 209 -10.66 16.45 -13.69
CA LEU A 209 -12.04 16.48 -13.26
C LEU A 209 -12.42 15.12 -12.67
N MET A 210 -12.92 15.11 -11.44
CA MET A 210 -13.40 13.90 -10.79
C MET A 210 -14.82 13.57 -11.25
N ALA A 211 -15.02 12.41 -11.85
CA ALA A 211 -16.36 11.89 -12.12
C ALA A 211 -17.04 11.43 -10.83
N ARG A 212 -18.38 11.53 -10.78
CA ARG A 212 -19.14 10.84 -9.75
C ARG A 212 -19.06 9.33 -10.00
N LYS A 213 -19.12 8.52 -8.93
CA LYS A 213 -19.04 7.06 -9.06
C LYS A 213 -20.11 6.51 -10.01
N GLU A 214 -21.32 7.04 -9.94
CA GLU A 214 -22.46 6.63 -10.76
C GLU A 214 -22.24 6.90 -12.25
N MET A 215 -21.47 7.93 -12.60
CA MET A 215 -21.11 8.23 -13.99
C MET A 215 -20.23 7.12 -14.57
N VAL A 216 -19.28 6.65 -13.78
CA VAL A 216 -18.36 5.57 -14.17
C VAL A 216 -19.07 4.21 -14.17
N GLU A 217 -19.99 3.97 -13.23
CA GLU A 217 -20.86 2.77 -13.22
C GLU A 217 -21.68 2.66 -14.51
N ARG A 218 -22.29 3.76 -14.97
CA ARG A 218 -23.01 3.79 -16.26
C ARG A 218 -22.13 3.41 -17.45
N MET A 219 -20.86 3.82 -17.45
CA MET A 219 -19.93 3.48 -18.53
C MET A 219 -19.58 2.00 -18.53
N VAL A 220 -19.33 1.40 -17.36
CA VAL A 220 -19.09 -0.05 -17.27
C VAL A 220 -20.31 -0.85 -17.76
N GLU A 221 -21.52 -0.44 -17.39
CA GLU A 221 -22.75 -1.09 -17.85
C GLU A 221 -22.92 -1.01 -19.38
N ALA A 222 -22.61 0.14 -19.98
CA ALA A 222 -22.64 0.33 -21.42
C ALA A 222 -21.63 -0.58 -22.14
N GLU A 223 -20.37 -0.61 -21.69
CA GLU A 223 -19.31 -1.47 -22.27
C GLU A 223 -19.64 -2.97 -22.16
N GLU A 224 -20.23 -3.41 -21.04
CA GLU A 224 -20.66 -4.80 -20.86
C GLU A 224 -21.91 -5.15 -21.68
N GLY A 225 -22.80 -4.18 -21.93
CA GLY A 225 -23.97 -4.33 -22.79
C GLY A 225 -23.60 -4.50 -24.26
N GLU A 226 -22.65 -3.71 -24.76
CA GLU A 226 -22.16 -3.76 -26.14
C GLU A 226 -21.45 -5.10 -26.45
N ASN A 227 -20.63 -5.59 -25.52
CA ASN A 227 -19.92 -6.87 -25.66
C ASN A 227 -20.88 -8.09 -25.76
N LYS A 228 -22.06 -8.03 -25.12
CA LYS A 228 -23.11 -9.05 -25.24
C LYS A 228 -23.86 -8.99 -26.57
N GLY A 229 -23.87 -7.84 -27.24
CA GLY A 229 -24.44 -7.66 -28.59
C GLY A 229 -23.55 -8.23 -29.69
N VAL A 230 -22.22 -8.12 -29.56
CA VAL A 230 -21.25 -8.61 -30.53
C VAL A 230 -21.09 -10.14 -30.49
N SER A 231 -21.28 -10.77 -29.33
CA SER A 231 -21.20 -12.23 -29.17
C SER A 231 -22.41 -13.01 -29.73
N LYS A 232 -23.35 -12.33 -30.41
CA LYS A 232 -24.58 -12.90 -30.98
C LYS A 232 -24.63 -12.89 -32.51
N LEU A 233 -23.50 -12.60 -33.19
CA LEU A 233 -23.38 -12.66 -34.65
C LEU A 233 -22.55 -13.87 -35.10
#